data_AF-A0A1B6KAL3-F1
#
_entry.id   AF-A0A1B6KAL3-F1
#
_cell.length_a   1.000
_cell.length_b   1.000
_cell.length_c   1.000
_cell.angle_alpha   90.00
_cell.angle_beta   90.00
_cell.angle_gamma   90.00
#
_symmetry.space_group_name_H-M   'P 1'
#
loop_
_entity.id
_entity.type
_entity.pdbx_description
1 polymer ?
#
loop_
_entity_poly.entity_id
_entity_poly.type
_entity_poly.pdbx_seq_one_letter_code
_entity_poly.pdbx_strand_id
1 'polypeptide(L)'
;TLTSPCTSPSGPALQSGLENKFDGPSDVPRVSQYRLASHLSLAFILYTLFLWSALDQLMPAERLAHVTRSATRFRALAHSCKGLVFLTAISGAFVAGLDAGLIYNSFPKMADKWIPDDILAFSPALRNFTENPTTVQFDHRLLGTSTLMLISGMWLLSRRRTIPRRAVLAANAVAAMAWFQVAMGITTLLTYVPVSIAAAHQSGSLVLLSFAVWLTHELKHVKFPK
;
A
#
# COMPACT_ATOMS: atom_id res chain seq x y z
N THR A 1 -0.41 2.08 -78.47
CA THR A 1 1.06 2.00 -78.58
C THR A 1 1.66 2.78 -77.43
N LEU A 2 2.51 2.11 -76.67
CA LEU A 2 3.25 2.53 -75.47
C LEU A 2 3.81 3.96 -75.46
N THR A 3 3.85 4.61 -74.29
CA THR A 3 5.10 4.96 -73.59
C THR A 3 4.85 5.43 -72.14
N SER A 4 5.70 4.94 -71.25
CA SER A 4 5.65 4.95 -69.78
C SER A 4 6.06 6.27 -69.13
N PRO A 5 5.82 6.46 -67.80
CA PRO A 5 6.67 7.30 -66.96
C PRO A 5 7.63 6.46 -66.09
N CYS A 6 8.78 7.08 -65.82
CA CYS A 6 9.94 6.59 -65.10
C CYS A 6 9.66 6.05 -63.69
N THR A 7 10.38 4.98 -63.35
CA THR A 7 10.62 4.45 -62.01
C THR A 7 11.59 5.32 -61.21
N SER A 8 11.30 5.51 -59.92
CA SER A 8 12.30 5.79 -58.87
C SER A 8 12.11 4.80 -57.70
N PRO A 9 13.17 4.27 -57.07
CA PRO A 9 13.08 3.12 -56.18
C PRO A 9 12.85 3.57 -54.74
N SER A 10 11.66 3.32 -54.18
CA SER A 10 11.47 3.32 -52.73
C SER A 10 11.70 1.89 -52.23
N GLY A 11 12.85 1.66 -51.58
CA GLY A 11 13.17 0.41 -50.91
C GLY A 11 12.12 0.03 -49.86
N PRO A 12 12.16 -1.22 -49.36
CA PRO A 12 11.18 -1.72 -48.42
C PRO A 12 11.33 -0.95 -47.11
N ALA A 13 10.43 0.00 -46.86
CA ALA A 13 10.21 0.52 -45.53
C ALA A 13 9.74 -0.67 -44.67
N LEU A 14 10.62 -1.12 -43.77
CA LEU A 14 10.26 -2.05 -42.71
C LEU A 14 9.05 -1.45 -41.98
N GLN A 15 7.88 -2.06 -42.19
CA GLN A 15 6.67 -1.74 -41.45
C GLN A 15 6.99 -1.98 -39.98
N SER A 16 7.26 -0.90 -39.25
CA SER A 16 7.36 -0.91 -37.80
C SER A 16 6.04 -1.45 -37.27
N GLY A 17 6.08 -2.68 -36.73
CA GLY A 17 4.94 -3.37 -36.13
C GLY A 17 4.49 -2.76 -34.80
N LEU A 18 4.41 -1.44 -34.74
CA LEU A 18 3.78 -0.71 -33.66
C LEU A 18 2.39 -0.32 -34.14
N GLU A 19 1.43 -1.22 -33.93
CA GLU A 19 0.03 -0.82 -33.87
C GLU A 19 -0.09 0.23 -32.77
N ASN A 20 -0.18 1.50 -33.15
CA ASN A 20 -0.47 2.61 -32.24
C ASN A 20 -1.91 2.42 -31.75
N LYS A 21 -2.06 1.67 -30.67
CA LYS A 21 -3.36 1.40 -30.03
C LYS A 21 -3.78 2.55 -29.11
N PHE A 22 -3.74 3.78 -29.62
CA PHE A 22 -4.15 5.00 -28.92
C PHE A 22 -4.76 6.01 -29.90
N ASP A 23 -5.81 5.63 -30.63
CA ASP A 23 -6.46 6.48 -31.64
C ASP A 23 -7.78 7.13 -31.15
N GLY A 24 -8.01 7.18 -29.83
CA GLY A 24 -9.21 7.79 -29.24
C GLY A 24 -8.90 9.03 -28.39
N PRO A 25 -9.57 10.18 -28.57
CA PRO A 25 -9.41 11.36 -27.70
C PRO A 25 -9.88 11.14 -26.24
N SER A 26 -10.41 9.95 -25.93
CA SER A 26 -10.87 9.51 -24.61
C SER A 26 -10.11 8.30 -24.07
N ASP A 27 -9.01 7.89 -24.71
CA ASP A 27 -8.27 6.70 -24.27
C ASP A 27 -7.42 7.04 -23.05
N VAL A 28 -7.86 6.58 -21.87
CA VAL A 28 -7.17 6.85 -20.61
C VAL A 28 -5.87 6.04 -20.61
N PRO A 29 -4.68 6.68 -20.57
CA PRO A 29 -3.41 5.96 -20.60
C PRO A 29 -3.30 5.05 -19.37
N ARG A 30 -3.41 3.73 -19.56
CA ARG A 30 -3.31 2.77 -18.45
C ARG A 30 -1.86 2.41 -18.19
N VAL A 31 -1.41 2.62 -16.96
CA VAL A 31 -0.11 2.13 -16.49
C VAL A 31 -0.28 0.73 -15.92
N SER A 32 0.63 -0.19 -16.23
CA SER A 32 0.60 -1.54 -15.63
C SER A 32 0.59 -1.45 -14.10
N GLN A 33 -0.24 -2.27 -13.44
CA GLN A 33 -0.33 -2.41 -11.98
C GLN A 33 1.05 -2.64 -11.33
N TYR A 34 1.95 -3.35 -12.01
CA TYR A 34 3.32 -3.58 -11.55
C TYR A 34 4.13 -2.28 -11.49
N ARG A 35 3.96 -1.39 -12.48
CA ARG A 35 4.64 -0.08 -12.49
C ARG A 35 4.10 0.82 -11.38
N LEU A 36 2.78 0.85 -11.22
CA LEU A 36 2.13 1.63 -10.16
C LEU A 36 2.59 1.17 -8.77
N ALA A 37 2.53 -0.14 -8.50
CA ALA A 37 2.96 -0.72 -7.24
C ALA A 37 4.45 -0.50 -6.97
N SER A 38 5.31 -0.69 -7.99
CA SER A 38 6.77 -0.47 -7.85
C SER A 38 7.09 1.00 -7.57
N HIS A 39 6.45 1.93 -8.28
CA HIS A 39 6.64 3.36 -8.08
C HIS A 39 6.22 3.79 -6.67
N LEU A 40 5.02 3.39 -6.23
CA LEU A 40 4.53 3.68 -4.89
C LEU A 40 5.45 3.08 -3.81
N SER A 41 5.88 1.83 -3.99
CA SER A 41 6.78 1.14 -3.06
C SER A 41 8.10 1.89 -2.91
N LEU A 42 8.72 2.28 -4.03
CA LEU A 42 9.98 3.03 -4.01
C LEU A 42 9.80 4.41 -3.35
N ALA A 43 8.71 5.12 -3.68
CA ALA A 43 8.39 6.39 -3.07
C ALA A 43 8.25 6.27 -1.54
N PHE A 44 7.54 5.24 -1.05
CA PHE A 44 7.35 5.00 0.38
C PHE A 44 8.66 4.64 1.09
N ILE A 45 9.53 3.86 0.45
CA ILE A 45 10.86 3.51 0.99
C ILE A 45 11.70 4.78 1.13
N LEU A 46 11.85 5.56 0.05
CA LEU A 46 12.64 6.79 0.07
C LEU A 46 12.11 7.79 1.08
N TYR A 47 10.78 7.99 1.09
CA TYR A 47 10.11 8.83 2.07
C TYR A 47 10.41 8.38 3.51
N THR A 48 10.31 7.08 3.78
CA THR A 48 10.57 6.53 5.12
C THR A 48 12.01 6.74 5.56
N LEU A 49 12.98 6.62 4.64
CA LEU A 49 14.39 6.90 4.92
C LEU A 49 14.60 8.37 5.25
N PHE A 50 14.06 9.29 4.44
CA PHE A 50 14.16 10.72 4.70
C PHE A 50 13.45 11.13 6.00
N LEU A 51 12.26 10.59 6.26
CA LEU A 51 11.54 10.84 7.50
C LEU A 51 12.34 10.33 8.71
N TRP A 52 12.95 9.15 8.62
CA TRP A 52 13.79 8.62 9.69
C TRP A 52 15.00 9.53 9.95
N SER A 53 15.71 9.95 8.90
CA SER A 53 16.85 10.88 9.01
C SER A 53 16.43 12.25 9.57
N ALA A 54 15.28 12.77 9.16
CA ALA A 54 14.74 14.02 9.69
C ALA A 54 14.40 13.90 11.18
N LEU A 55 13.76 12.80 11.60
CA LEU A 55 13.47 12.54 13.01
C LEU A 55 14.75 12.40 13.85
N ASP A 56 15.81 11.80 13.30
CA ASP A 56 17.11 11.72 13.96
C ASP A 56 17.72 13.08 14.29
N GLN A 57 17.51 14.09 13.43
CA GLN A 57 18.06 15.44 13.61
C GLN A 57 17.11 16.37 14.37
N LEU A 58 15.83 16.38 14.01
CA LEU A 58 14.86 17.35 14.50
C LEU A 58 14.22 16.93 15.82
N MET A 59 14.05 15.63 16.04
CA MET A 59 13.37 15.13 17.23
C MET A 59 14.02 13.84 17.77
N PRO A 60 15.27 13.92 18.28
CA PRO A 60 15.98 12.74 18.80
C PRO A 60 15.12 11.94 19.80
N ALA A 61 15.17 10.61 19.69
CA ALA A 61 14.39 9.72 20.54
C ALA A 61 14.92 9.72 21.98
N GLU A 62 14.00 9.72 22.93
CA GLU A 62 14.32 9.65 24.36
C GLU A 62 14.94 8.30 24.74
N ARG A 63 15.95 8.32 25.63
CA ARG A 63 16.52 7.11 26.20
C ARG A 63 15.80 6.75 27.49
N LEU A 64 15.35 5.52 27.59
CA LEU A 64 14.82 4.96 28.85
C LEU A 64 15.98 4.64 29.79
N ALA A 65 15.83 5.02 31.07
CA ALA A 65 16.81 4.69 32.12
C ALA A 65 16.94 3.18 32.34
N HIS A 66 15.84 2.43 32.18
CA HIS A 66 15.82 0.97 32.33
C HIS A 66 14.99 0.32 31.22
N VAL A 67 15.63 -0.55 30.43
CA VAL A 67 14.96 -1.30 29.36
C VAL A 67 14.48 -2.66 29.89
N THR A 68 13.17 -2.91 29.77
CA THR A 68 12.56 -4.18 30.20
C THR A 68 12.35 -5.13 29.02
N ARG A 69 12.22 -6.45 29.31
CA ARG A 69 11.94 -7.46 28.25
C ARG A 69 10.64 -7.20 27.54
N SER A 70 9.68 -6.69 28.29
CA SER A 70 8.40 -6.27 27.77
C SER A 70 8.54 -5.11 26.77
N ALA A 71 9.39 -4.12 27.04
CA ALA A 71 9.57 -2.97 26.15
C ALA A 71 10.24 -3.40 24.83
N THR A 72 11.19 -4.33 24.88
CA THR A 72 11.82 -4.89 23.66
C THR A 72 10.83 -5.70 22.82
N ARG A 73 9.95 -6.49 23.44
CA ARG A 73 8.86 -7.19 22.72
C ARG A 73 7.86 -6.20 22.09
N PHE A 74 7.55 -5.12 22.81
CA PHE A 74 6.70 -4.05 22.28
C PHE A 74 7.33 -3.36 21.07
N ARG A 75 8.65 -3.10 21.11
CA ARG A 75 9.41 -2.59 19.97
C ARG A 75 9.30 -3.53 18.75
N ALA A 76 9.47 -4.84 18.96
CA ALA A 76 9.32 -5.81 17.88
C ALA A 76 7.91 -5.77 17.27
N LEU A 77 6.88 -5.73 18.12
CA LEU A 77 5.48 -5.58 17.68
C LEU A 77 5.24 -4.29 16.89
N ALA A 78 5.81 -3.16 17.31
CA ALA A 78 5.72 -1.89 16.57
C ALA A 78 6.38 -1.98 15.19
N HIS A 79 7.52 -2.67 15.08
CA HIS A 79 8.15 -2.95 13.79
C HIS A 79 7.30 -3.87 12.91
N SER A 80 6.67 -4.90 13.48
CA SER A 80 5.72 -5.76 12.77
C SER A 80 4.52 -4.97 12.24
N CYS A 81 3.94 -4.07 13.06
CA CYS A 81 2.85 -3.19 12.62
C CYS A 81 3.30 -2.31 11.45
N LYS A 82 4.47 -1.66 11.55
CA LYS A 82 5.02 -0.83 10.47
C LYS A 82 5.19 -1.63 9.16
N GLY A 83 5.76 -2.83 9.25
CA GLY A 83 5.93 -3.70 8.09
C GLY A 83 4.61 -4.10 7.45
N LEU A 84 3.60 -4.41 8.27
CA LEU A 84 2.28 -4.81 7.79
C LEU A 84 1.49 -3.64 7.19
N VAL A 85 1.62 -2.41 7.75
CA VAL A 85 1.10 -1.17 7.14
C VAL A 85 1.70 -0.97 5.74
N PHE A 86 3.02 -1.10 5.62
CA PHE A 86 3.71 -0.97 4.34
C PHE A 86 3.22 -2.02 3.32
N LEU A 87 3.11 -3.28 3.73
CA LEU A 87 2.60 -4.35 2.87
C LEU A 87 1.15 -4.10 2.43
N THR A 88 0.30 -3.64 3.35
CA THR A 88 -1.11 -3.30 3.06
C THR A 88 -1.21 -2.15 2.06
N ALA A 89 -0.34 -1.14 2.16
CA ALA A 89 -0.29 -0.04 1.20
C ALA A 89 0.13 -0.51 -0.21
N ILE A 90 1.11 -1.41 -0.31
CA ILE A 90 1.51 -2.01 -1.60
C ILE A 90 0.36 -2.84 -2.19
N SER A 91 -0.31 -3.67 -1.38
CA SER A 91 -1.49 -4.41 -1.81
C SER A 91 -2.58 -3.47 -2.34
N GLY A 92 -2.80 -2.32 -1.69
CA GLY A 92 -3.72 -1.29 -2.19
C GLY A 92 -3.32 -0.68 -3.54
N ALA A 93 -2.02 -0.62 -3.85
CA ALA A 93 -1.55 -0.18 -5.17
C ALA A 93 -1.92 -1.17 -6.28
N PHE A 94 -1.89 -2.48 -5.99
CA PHE A 94 -2.38 -3.50 -6.93
C PHE A 94 -3.89 -3.39 -7.12
N VAL A 95 -4.66 -3.14 -6.04
CA VAL A 95 -6.12 -2.91 -6.14
C VAL A 95 -6.42 -1.72 -7.06
N ALA A 96 -5.70 -0.61 -6.88
CA ALA A 96 -5.87 0.57 -7.72
C ALA A 96 -5.41 0.33 -9.17
N GLY A 97 -4.31 -0.41 -9.38
CA GLY A 97 -3.77 -0.66 -10.71
C GLY A 97 -4.59 -1.63 -11.56
N LEU A 98 -5.37 -2.51 -10.93
CA LEU A 98 -6.27 -3.47 -11.59
C LEU A 98 -7.73 -3.00 -11.65
N ASP A 99 -8.03 -1.80 -11.15
CA ASP A 99 -9.40 -1.33 -10.92
C ASP A 99 -10.25 -2.32 -10.07
N ALA A 100 -9.59 -3.13 -9.24
CA ALA A 100 -10.20 -4.22 -8.50
C ALA A 100 -11.20 -3.73 -7.44
N GLY A 101 -11.11 -2.46 -7.03
CA GLY A 101 -12.06 -1.82 -6.13
C GLY A 101 -13.49 -1.73 -6.67
N LEU A 102 -13.69 -1.91 -7.98
CA LEU A 102 -15.00 -1.83 -8.65
C LEU A 102 -15.71 -3.18 -8.80
N ILE A 103 -15.10 -4.28 -8.34
CA ILE A 103 -15.61 -5.64 -8.59
C ILE A 103 -16.64 -6.03 -7.55
N TYR A 104 -16.23 -6.01 -6.27
CA TYR A 104 -17.13 -6.25 -5.15
C TYR A 104 -17.26 -4.98 -4.33
N ASN A 105 -18.44 -4.34 -4.33
CA ASN A 105 -18.68 -3.08 -3.59
C ASN A 105 -19.50 -3.28 -2.31
N SER A 106 -19.46 -4.49 -1.73
CA SER A 106 -20.06 -4.82 -0.44
C SER A 106 -18.97 -5.05 0.63
N PHE A 107 -19.33 -4.87 1.90
CA PHE A 107 -18.48 -5.17 3.06
C PHE A 107 -19.37 -5.66 4.22
N PRO A 108 -18.95 -6.63 5.05
CA PRO A 108 -17.66 -7.33 5.06
C PRO A 108 -17.53 -8.45 4.02
N LYS A 109 -18.66 -8.97 3.52
CA LYS A 109 -18.69 -10.00 2.48
C LYS A 109 -18.36 -9.43 1.10
N MET A 110 -17.92 -10.29 0.19
CA MET A 110 -17.76 -10.03 -1.24
C MET A 110 -18.99 -10.57 -1.97
N ALA A 111 -19.94 -9.69 -2.26
CA ALA A 111 -21.33 -10.03 -2.56
C ALA A 111 -21.93 -10.95 -1.48
N ASP A 112 -22.44 -12.11 -1.86
CA ASP A 112 -23.06 -13.06 -0.94
C ASP A 112 -22.06 -13.98 -0.23
N LYS A 113 -20.76 -13.91 -0.60
CA LYS A 113 -19.71 -14.85 -0.17
C LYS A 113 -18.64 -14.19 0.70
N TRP A 114 -18.05 -14.97 1.59
CA TRP A 114 -16.86 -14.53 2.36
C TRP A 114 -15.57 -14.68 1.55
N ILE A 115 -15.48 -15.74 0.76
CA ILE A 115 -14.39 -16.03 -0.15
C ILE A 115 -15.04 -16.28 -1.53
N PRO A 116 -14.76 -15.46 -2.54
CA PRO A 116 -15.23 -15.70 -3.90
C PRO A 116 -14.65 -16.98 -4.51
N ASP A 117 -15.37 -17.62 -5.42
CA ASP A 117 -14.92 -18.90 -6.01
C ASP A 117 -13.79 -18.70 -7.03
N ASP A 118 -13.67 -17.50 -7.58
CA ASP A 118 -12.76 -17.13 -8.66
C ASP A 118 -11.36 -16.71 -8.18
N ILE A 119 -11.06 -16.81 -6.87
CA ILE A 119 -9.76 -16.40 -6.30
C ILE A 119 -8.53 -17.16 -6.83
N LEU A 120 -8.73 -18.32 -7.46
CA LEU A 120 -7.68 -19.14 -8.06
C LEU A 120 -7.93 -19.42 -9.55
N ALA A 121 -8.71 -18.57 -10.22
CA ALA A 121 -9.08 -18.76 -11.62
C ALA A 121 -7.88 -18.74 -12.59
N PHE A 122 -6.76 -18.09 -12.23
CA PHE A 122 -5.61 -17.93 -13.12
C PHE A 122 -4.55 -19.01 -12.87
N SER A 123 -3.87 -19.44 -13.95
CA SER A 123 -2.73 -20.36 -13.91
C SER A 123 -1.45 -19.69 -14.44
N PRO A 124 -0.28 -19.88 -13.80
CA PRO A 124 -0.06 -20.55 -12.51
C PRO A 124 -0.69 -19.78 -11.33
N ALA A 125 -0.93 -20.48 -10.22
CA ALA A 125 -1.64 -19.95 -9.05
C ALA A 125 -1.07 -18.62 -8.52
N LEU A 126 0.25 -18.40 -8.66
CA LEU A 126 0.93 -17.18 -8.20
C LEU A 126 0.43 -15.91 -8.91
N ARG A 127 -0.05 -16.03 -10.15
CA ARG A 127 -0.60 -14.89 -10.91
C ARG A 127 -1.87 -14.33 -10.27
N ASN A 128 -2.61 -15.12 -9.50
CA ASN A 128 -3.82 -14.62 -8.85
C ASN A 128 -3.50 -13.48 -7.87
N PHE A 129 -2.39 -13.57 -7.14
CA PHE A 129 -2.01 -12.56 -6.14
C PHE A 129 -1.63 -11.18 -6.74
N THR A 130 -1.38 -11.09 -8.05
CA THR A 130 -0.93 -9.85 -8.70
C THR A 130 -1.74 -9.44 -9.92
N GLU A 131 -2.48 -10.36 -10.53
CA GLU A 131 -3.21 -10.14 -11.79
C GLU A 131 -4.69 -10.50 -11.69
N ASN A 132 -5.11 -11.31 -10.72
CA ASN A 132 -6.53 -11.61 -10.52
C ASN A 132 -7.14 -10.52 -9.63
N PRO A 133 -8.02 -9.66 -10.18
CA PRO A 133 -8.57 -8.55 -9.44
C PRO A 133 -9.38 -8.96 -8.20
N THR A 134 -10.12 -10.08 -8.27
CA THR A 134 -10.87 -10.64 -7.14
C THR A 134 -9.92 -10.99 -6.00
N THR A 135 -8.84 -11.72 -6.30
CA THR A 135 -7.85 -12.15 -5.31
C THR A 135 -7.12 -10.96 -4.70
N VAL A 136 -6.69 -10.01 -5.53
CA VAL A 136 -6.02 -8.79 -5.06
C VAL A 136 -6.93 -7.97 -4.15
N GLN A 137 -8.22 -7.85 -4.48
CA GLN A 137 -9.19 -7.15 -3.63
C GLN A 137 -9.42 -7.90 -2.31
N PHE A 138 -9.55 -9.23 -2.35
CA PHE A 138 -9.69 -10.06 -1.17
C PHE A 138 -8.48 -9.96 -0.24
N ASP A 139 -7.28 -10.11 -0.79
CA ASP A 139 -6.01 -10.03 -0.06
C ASP A 139 -5.86 -8.66 0.61
N HIS A 140 -6.19 -7.58 -0.11
CA HIS A 140 -6.15 -6.25 0.45
C HIS A 140 -7.10 -6.07 1.64
N ARG A 141 -8.34 -6.58 1.54
CA ARG A 141 -9.30 -6.56 2.65
C ARG A 141 -8.75 -7.33 3.86
N LEU A 142 -8.21 -8.53 3.62
CA LEU A 142 -7.65 -9.38 4.67
C LEU A 142 -6.44 -8.74 5.35
N LEU A 143 -5.53 -8.16 4.57
CA LEU A 143 -4.38 -7.40 5.07
C LEU A 143 -4.83 -6.16 5.84
N GLY A 144 -5.81 -5.42 5.35
CA GLY A 144 -6.37 -4.25 6.02
C GLY A 144 -6.97 -4.58 7.38
N THR A 145 -7.82 -5.62 7.46
CA THR A 145 -8.42 -6.06 8.73
C THR A 145 -7.37 -6.60 9.69
N SER A 146 -6.41 -7.39 9.21
CA SER A 146 -5.33 -7.94 10.03
C SER A 146 -4.41 -6.84 10.57
N THR A 147 -4.12 -5.82 9.76
CA THR A 147 -3.35 -4.64 10.16
C THR A 147 -4.06 -3.86 11.25
N LEU A 148 -5.36 -3.61 11.09
CA LEU A 148 -6.15 -2.90 12.11
C LEU A 148 -6.19 -3.67 13.43
N MET A 149 -6.38 -4.99 13.38
CA MET A 149 -6.38 -5.85 14.56
C MET A 149 -5.02 -5.81 15.28
N LEU A 150 -3.92 -5.95 14.54
CA LEU A 150 -2.57 -5.91 15.09
C LEU A 150 -2.25 -4.54 15.73
N ILE A 151 -2.59 -3.45 15.04
CA ILE A 151 -2.41 -2.08 15.55
C ILE A 151 -3.26 -1.83 16.79
N SER A 152 -4.52 -2.28 16.78
CA SER A 152 -5.41 -2.13 17.93
C SER A 152 -4.89 -2.90 19.14
N GLY A 153 -4.41 -4.14 18.94
CA GLY A 153 -3.75 -4.93 19.97
C GLY A 153 -2.48 -4.24 20.50
N MET A 154 -1.61 -3.76 19.62
CA MET A 154 -0.41 -2.98 19.98
C MET A 154 -0.79 -1.73 20.79
N TRP A 155 -1.80 -0.98 20.37
CA TRP A 155 -2.26 0.21 21.05
C TRP A 155 -2.76 -0.09 22.47
N LEU A 156 -3.58 -1.13 22.65
CA LEU A 156 -4.03 -1.58 23.96
C LEU A 156 -2.86 -2.02 24.86
N LEU A 157 -1.91 -2.76 24.28
CA LEU A 157 -0.68 -3.17 24.96
C LEU A 157 0.14 -1.95 25.42
N SER A 158 0.24 -0.91 24.60
CA SER A 158 1.00 0.31 24.91
C SER A 158 0.55 0.98 26.22
N ARG A 159 -0.74 0.88 26.56
CA ARG A 159 -1.32 1.45 27.80
C ARG A 159 -0.77 0.80 29.07
N ARG A 160 -0.29 -0.42 28.98
CA ARG A 160 0.22 -1.22 30.10
C ARG A 160 1.75 -1.27 30.15
N ARG A 161 2.45 -0.55 29.25
CA ARG A 161 3.92 -0.58 29.17
C ARG A 161 4.53 0.77 29.56
N THR A 162 5.68 0.71 30.22
CA THR A 162 6.52 1.88 30.47
C THR A 162 7.36 2.16 29.22
N ILE A 163 6.89 3.10 28.40
CA ILE A 163 7.56 3.59 27.17
C ILE A 163 7.65 5.12 27.20
N PRO A 164 8.52 5.75 26.38
CA PRO A 164 8.63 7.21 26.36
C PRO A 164 7.29 7.89 26.06
N ARG A 165 7.07 9.09 26.60
CA ARG A 165 5.78 9.80 26.43
C ARG A 165 5.46 10.04 24.96
N ARG A 166 6.47 10.40 24.16
CA ARG A 166 6.35 10.56 22.70
C ARG A 166 5.99 9.27 21.99
N ALA A 167 6.47 8.11 22.46
CA ALA A 167 6.07 6.82 21.92
C ALA A 167 4.59 6.51 22.21
N VAL A 168 4.06 6.90 23.38
CA VAL A 168 2.62 6.77 23.68
C VAL A 168 1.78 7.64 22.74
N LEU A 169 2.21 8.88 22.49
CA LEU A 169 1.57 9.79 21.54
C LEU A 169 1.57 9.20 20.12
N ALA A 170 2.72 8.72 19.65
CA ALA A 170 2.84 8.07 18.35
C ALA A 170 1.95 6.81 18.26
N ALA A 171 1.88 5.98 19.30
CA ALA A 171 1.00 4.81 19.33
C ALA A 171 -0.49 5.20 19.24
N ASN A 172 -0.92 6.31 19.86
CA ASN A 172 -2.27 6.83 19.70
C ASN A 172 -2.53 7.30 18.26
N ALA A 173 -1.57 8.03 17.67
CA ALA A 173 -1.68 8.53 16.31
C ALA A 173 -1.79 7.37 15.29
N VAL A 174 -0.97 6.32 15.45
CA VAL A 174 -1.06 5.10 14.63
C VAL A 174 -2.44 4.46 14.76
N ALA A 175 -2.96 4.29 15.98
CA ALA A 175 -4.26 3.68 16.19
C ALA A 175 -5.41 4.49 15.59
N ALA A 176 -5.45 5.80 15.86
CA ALA A 176 -6.47 6.70 15.33
C ALA A 176 -6.47 6.72 13.79
N MET A 177 -5.29 6.88 13.19
CA MET A 177 -5.15 6.89 11.74
C MET A 177 -5.48 5.54 11.12
N ALA A 178 -5.17 4.41 11.77
CA ALA A 178 -5.53 3.08 11.26
C ALA A 178 -7.05 2.87 11.20
N TRP A 179 -7.78 3.28 12.24
CA TRP A 179 -9.24 3.25 12.24
C TRP A 179 -9.83 4.16 11.15
N PHE A 180 -9.31 5.38 11.04
CA PHE A 180 -9.71 6.31 9.98
C PHE A 180 -9.43 5.75 8.59
N GLN A 181 -8.30 5.08 8.40
CA GLN A 181 -7.91 4.46 7.14
C GLN A 181 -8.87 3.35 6.71
N VAL A 182 -9.26 2.46 7.64
CA VAL A 182 -10.24 1.41 7.35
C VAL A 182 -11.61 2.00 7.04
N ALA A 183 -12.04 3.02 7.78
CA ALA A 183 -13.28 3.73 7.48
C ALA A 183 -13.26 4.36 6.08
N MET A 184 -12.17 5.04 5.70
CA MET A 184 -12.00 5.58 4.35
C MET A 184 -11.95 4.49 3.27
N GLY A 185 -11.31 3.35 3.55
CA GLY A 185 -11.22 2.22 2.61
C GLY A 185 -12.60 1.61 2.34
N ILE A 186 -13.38 1.37 3.40
CA ILE A 186 -14.77 0.93 3.30
C ILE A 186 -15.61 1.98 2.56
N THR A 187 -15.43 3.27 2.85
CA THR A 187 -16.15 4.34 2.16
C THR A 187 -15.82 4.35 0.65
N THR A 188 -14.54 4.25 0.30
CA THR A 188 -14.07 4.15 -1.09
C THR A 188 -14.74 2.99 -1.81
N LEU A 189 -14.83 1.84 -1.13
CA LEU A 189 -15.45 0.64 -1.65
C LEU A 189 -16.96 0.81 -1.88
N LEU A 190 -17.70 1.30 -0.89
CA LEU A 190 -19.17 1.43 -0.94
C LEU A 190 -19.63 2.53 -1.90
N THR A 191 -18.75 3.50 -2.21
CA THR A 191 -19.05 4.62 -3.11
C THR A 191 -18.50 4.43 -4.53
N TYR A 192 -18.09 3.20 -4.89
CA TYR A 192 -17.58 2.85 -6.22
C TYR A 192 -16.31 3.63 -6.62
N VAL A 193 -15.37 3.74 -5.69
CA VAL A 193 -14.02 4.28 -5.87
C VAL A 193 -14.01 5.71 -6.47
N PRO A 194 -14.64 6.72 -5.83
CA PRO A 194 -14.48 8.10 -6.27
C PRO A 194 -13.02 8.52 -6.13
N VAL A 195 -12.45 9.12 -7.18
CA VAL A 195 -11.01 9.44 -7.26
C VAL A 195 -10.54 10.26 -6.07
N SER A 196 -11.33 11.23 -5.61
CA SER A 196 -11.00 12.05 -4.44
C SER A 196 -10.85 11.24 -3.15
N ILE A 197 -11.78 10.31 -2.90
CA ILE A 197 -11.74 9.45 -1.70
C ILE A 197 -10.64 8.39 -1.83
N ALA A 198 -10.46 7.81 -3.02
CA ALA A 198 -9.38 6.86 -3.30
C ALA A 198 -7.99 7.50 -3.11
N ALA A 199 -7.79 8.74 -3.59
CA ALA A 199 -6.56 9.49 -3.39
C ALA A 199 -6.36 9.90 -1.92
N ALA A 200 -7.44 10.30 -1.23
CA ALA A 200 -7.41 10.55 0.23
C ALA A 200 -7.03 9.28 1.00
N HIS A 201 -7.54 8.12 0.59
CA HIS A 201 -7.17 6.84 1.17
C HIS A 201 -5.68 6.53 0.89
N GLN A 202 -5.20 6.67 -0.34
CA GLN A 202 -3.79 6.42 -0.66
C GLN A 202 -2.84 7.35 0.12
N SER A 203 -3.13 8.65 0.19
CA SER A 203 -2.35 9.60 0.99
C SER A 203 -2.44 9.32 2.50
N GLY A 204 -3.62 8.93 3.00
CA GLY A 204 -3.81 8.46 4.37
C GLY A 204 -2.94 7.26 4.73
N SER A 205 -2.69 6.35 3.79
CA SER A 205 -1.77 5.22 4.01
C SER A 205 -0.33 5.67 4.26
N LEU A 206 0.13 6.73 3.59
CA LEU A 206 1.45 7.33 3.81
C LEU A 206 1.51 8.02 5.18
N VAL A 207 0.44 8.71 5.58
CA VAL A 207 0.33 9.33 6.92
C VAL A 207 0.38 8.25 8.02
N LEU A 208 -0.36 7.14 7.85
CA LEU A 208 -0.32 6.01 8.78
C LEU A 208 1.09 5.41 8.86
N LEU A 209 1.76 5.21 7.73
CA LEU A 209 3.15 4.74 7.69
C LEU A 209 4.08 5.73 8.40
N SER A 210 3.87 7.04 8.23
CA SER A 210 4.64 8.09 8.89
C SER A 210 4.54 8.00 10.42
N PHE A 211 3.33 7.82 10.95
CA PHE A 211 3.14 7.61 12.39
C PHE A 211 3.77 6.30 12.88
N ALA A 212 3.73 5.23 12.08
CA ALA A 212 4.36 3.96 12.43
C ALA A 212 5.90 4.07 12.44
N VAL A 213 6.46 4.81 11.48
CA VAL A 213 7.89 5.15 11.45
C VAL A 213 8.27 5.95 12.68
N TRP A 214 7.51 7.00 12.99
CA TRP A 214 7.71 7.81 14.20
C TRP A 214 7.69 6.96 15.47
N LEU A 215 6.69 6.09 15.65
CA LEU A 215 6.63 5.18 16.79
C LEU A 215 7.88 4.29 16.89
N THR A 216 8.30 3.66 15.80
CA THR A 216 9.50 2.79 15.81
C THR A 216 10.80 3.54 16.04
N HIS A 217 10.84 4.82 15.66
CA HIS A 217 11.95 5.75 15.90
C HIS A 217 12.05 6.10 17.39
N GLU A 218 10.95 6.47 18.05
CA GLU A 218 10.94 6.72 19.50
C GLU A 218 11.41 5.51 20.31
N LEU A 219 11.17 4.31 19.78
CA LEU A 219 11.58 3.06 20.42
C LEU A 219 13.00 2.61 20.03
N LYS A 220 13.78 3.38 19.24
CA LYS A 220 15.07 2.93 18.67
C LYS A 220 16.13 2.56 19.71
N HIS A 221 16.07 3.16 20.89
CA HIS A 221 16.98 2.88 22.00
C HIS A 221 16.48 1.78 22.95
N VAL A 222 15.28 1.23 22.71
CA VAL A 222 14.72 0.11 23.49
C VAL A 222 15.29 -1.21 22.98
N LYS A 223 16.58 -1.43 23.23
CA LYS A 223 17.30 -2.67 22.89
C LYS A 223 17.93 -3.21 24.17
N PHE A 224 17.91 -4.53 24.35
CA PHE A 224 18.78 -5.12 25.36
C PHE A 224 20.25 -4.94 24.95
N PRO A 225 21.16 -4.66 25.90
CA PRO A 225 22.57 -4.86 25.63
C PRO A 225 22.76 -6.33 25.20
N LYS A 226 23.50 -6.52 24.12
CA LYS A 226 23.96 -7.85 23.70
C LYS A 226 24.98 -8.37 24.69
#